data_AF-A0A9E3QBD9-F1
#
_entry.id   AF-A0A9E3QBD9-F1
#
_cell.length_a   1.000
_cell.length_b   1.000
_cell.length_c   1.000
_cell.angle_alpha   90.00
_cell.angle_beta   90.00
_cell.angle_gamma   90.00
#
_symmetry.space_group_name_H-M   'P 1'
#
loop_
_entity.id
_entity.type
_entity.pdbx_description
1 polymer ?
#
loop_
_entity_poly.entity_id
_entity_poly.type
_entity_poly.pdbx_seq_one_letter_code
_entity_poly.pdbx_strand_id
1 'polypeptide(L)' 'MPKTTTKNYQQLSEEFAGLLAWFESDQVNLDEAIDKYEQAMEVLDEMQLYLKTAQNKIKKVTAKFDHGA' A
#
# COMPACT_ATOMS: atom_id res chain seq x y z
N MET A 1 -1.21 -2.65 -25.50
CA MET A 1 -0.47 -2.08 -24.35
C MET A 1 -0.60 -3.08 -23.21
N PRO A 2 0.48 -3.59 -22.60
CA PRO A 2 0.36 -4.58 -21.53
C PRO A 2 -0.21 -3.88 -20.29
N LYS A 3 -1.22 -4.51 -19.68
CA LYS A 3 -1.90 -4.02 -18.48
C LYS A 3 -0.87 -3.96 -17.34
N THR A 4 -0.61 -2.76 -16.82
CA THR A 4 0.16 -2.55 -15.59
C THR A 4 -0.42 -3.43 -14.49
N THR A 5 0.35 -4.43 -14.05
CA THR A 5 -0.06 -5.33 -12.98
C THR A 5 -0.11 -4.52 -11.68
N THR A 6 -1.31 -4.22 -11.17
CA THR A 6 -1.48 -3.57 -9.86
C THR A 6 -0.82 -4.44 -8.79
N LYS A 7 0.08 -3.86 -7.98
CA LYS A 7 0.77 -4.55 -6.89
C LYS A 7 -0.24 -5.11 -5.88
N ASN A 8 0.05 -6.28 -5.31
CA ASN A 8 -0.73 -6.81 -4.19
C ASN A 8 -0.26 -6.20 -2.85
N TYR A 9 -1.01 -6.42 -1.77
CA TYR A 9 -0.69 -5.82 -0.47
C TYR A 9 0.68 -6.26 0.09
N GLN A 10 1.10 -7.50 -0.15
CA GLN A 10 2.40 -7.98 0.29
C GLN A 10 3.53 -7.24 -0.43
N GLN A 11 3.42 -7.09 -1.75
CA GLN A 11 4.40 -6.36 -2.55
C GLN A 11 4.52 -4.89 -2.13
N LEU A 12 3.39 -4.23 -1.87
CA LEU A 12 3.36 -2.87 -1.33
C LEU A 12 4.01 -2.78 0.06
N SER A 13 3.79 -3.77 0.92
CA SER A 13 4.38 -3.82 2.26
C SER A 13 5.91 -4.03 2.21
N GLU A 14 6.38 -4.90 1.30
CA GLU A 14 7.80 -5.14 1.07
C GLU A 14 8.51 -3.89 0.55
N GLU A 15 7.86 -3.16 -0.37
CA GLU A 15 8.37 -1.90 -0.91
C GLU A 15 8.44 -0.80 0.15
N PHE A 16 7.38 -0.64 0.95
CA PHE A 16 7.38 0.31 2.07
C PHE A 16 8.46 -0.02 3.10
N ALA A 17 8.63 -1.30 3.44
CA ALA A 17 9.71 -1.74 4.33
C ALA A 17 11.10 -1.45 3.76
N GLY A 18 11.28 -1.59 2.44
CA GLY A 18 12.52 -1.20 1.76
C GLY A 18 12.81 0.30 1.86
N LEU A 19 11.78 1.15 1.74
CA LEU A 19 11.92 2.60 1.92
C LEU A 19 12.28 2.96 3.36
N LEU A 20 11.66 2.31 4.36
CA LEU A 20 12.01 2.50 5.76
C LEU A 20 13.46 2.08 6.06
N ALA A 21 13.89 0.94 5.54
CA ALA A 21 15.27 0.47 5.70
C ALA A 21 16.29 1.44 5.09
N TRP A 22 15.94 2.14 4.01
CA TRP A 22 16.77 3.20 3.45
C TRP A 22 16.89 4.40 4.40
N PHE A 23 15.78 4.84 5.02
CA PHE A 23 15.79 5.91 6.02
C PHE A 23 16.59 5.57 7.29
N GLU A 24 16.65 4.29 7.64
CA GLU A 24 17.42 3.78 8.78
C GLU A 24 18.92 3.59 8.46
N SER A 25 19.33 3.79 7.21
CA SER A 25 20.71 3.60 6.79
C SER A 25 21.61 4.80 7.12
N ASP A 26 22.92 4.57 7.22
CA ASP A 26 23.91 5.63 7.50
C ASP A 26 24.22 6.52 6.27
N GLN A 27 23.52 6.36 5.15
CA GLN A 27 23.81 7.01 3.86
C GLN A 27 22.74 8.04 3.44
N VAL A 28 21.95 8.54 4.38
CA VAL A 28 20.87 9.49 4.08
C VAL A 28 21.45 10.87 3.73
N ASN A 29 21.16 11.36 2.53
CA ASN A 29 21.28 12.78 2.18
C ASN A 29 19.90 13.44 2.10
N LEU A 30 19.85 14.76 2.28
CA LEU A 30 18.58 15.50 2.43
C LEU A 30 17.71 15.46 1.16
N ASP A 31 18.32 15.58 -0.02
CA ASP A 31 17.59 15.62 -1.28
C ASP A 31 16.95 14.24 -1.57
N GLU A 32 17.70 13.16 -1.41
CA GLU A 32 17.17 11.79 -1.53
C GLU A 32 16.12 11.49 -0.45
N ALA A 33 16.23 12.08 0.74
CA ALA A 33 15.25 11.88 1.80
C ALA A 33 13.87 12.45 1.43
N ILE A 34 13.83 13.57 0.69
CA ILE A 34 12.59 14.14 0.17
C ILE A 34 11.98 13.19 -0.87
N ASP A 35 12.76 12.74 -1.85
CA ASP A 35 12.30 11.82 -2.90
C ASP A 35 11.79 10.49 -2.31
N LYS A 36 12.48 9.95 -1.31
CA LYS A 36 12.11 8.70 -0.62
C LYS A 36 10.85 8.87 0.22
N TYR A 37 10.65 10.04 0.79
CA TYR A 37 9.43 10.37 1.52
C TYR A 37 8.22 10.42 0.57
N GLU A 38 8.36 11.09 -0.57
CA GLU A 38 7.31 11.11 -1.60
C GLU A 38 6.96 9.69 -2.06
N GLN A 39 7.96 8.86 -2.36
CA GLN A 39 7.76 7.44 -2.70
C GLN A 39 7.02 6.68 -1.59
N ALA A 40 7.38 6.91 -0.33
CA ALA A 40 6.72 6.26 0.80
C ALA A 40 5.24 6.67 0.93
N MET A 41 4.93 7.94 0.67
CA MET A 41 3.56 8.43 0.68
C MET A 41 2.71 7.82 -0.44
N GLU A 42 3.26 7.69 -1.65
CA GLU A 42 2.57 7.02 -2.77
C GLU A 42 2.25 5.55 -2.45
N VAL A 43 3.22 4.80 -1.90
CA VAL A 43 3.02 3.40 -1.50
C VAL A 43 1.95 3.30 -0.41
N LEU A 44 1.98 4.20 0.58
CA LEU A 44 0.96 4.23 1.63
C LEU A 44 -0.45 4.51 1.09
N ASP A 45 -0.59 5.41 0.12
CA ASP A 45 -1.89 5.68 -0.53
C ASP A 45 -2.43 4.44 -1.26
N GLU A 46 -1.56 3.70 -1.96
CA GLU A 46 -1.94 2.43 -2.60
C GLU A 46 -2.37 1.38 -1.56
N MET A 47 -1.65 1.27 -0.44
CA MET A 47 -1.99 0.35 0.66
C MET A 47 -3.34 0.71 1.27
N GLN A 48 -3.60 1.99 1.54
CA GLN A 48 -4.88 2.46 2.08
C GLN A 48 -6.04 2.15 1.14
N LEU A 49 -5.85 2.37 -0.17
CA LEU A 49 -6.85 2.06 -1.18
C LEU A 49 -7.16 0.56 -1.24
N TYR A 50 -6.13 -0.28 -1.16
CA TYR A 50 -6.27 -1.74 -1.11
C TYR A 50 -7.12 -2.16 0.09
N LEU A 51 -6.78 -1.68 1.29
CA LEU A 51 -7.49 -2.01 2.52
C LEU A 51 -8.95 -1.53 2.50
N LYS A 52 -9.20 -0.32 2.01
CA LYS A 52 -10.56 0.21 1.84
C LYS A 52 -11.38 -0.66 0.88
N THR A 53 -10.78 -1.12 -0.20
CA THR A 53 -11.42 -2.02 -1.16
C THR A 53 -11.72 -3.38 -0.52
N ALA A 54 -10.79 -3.94 0.25
CA ALA A 54 -11.00 -5.18 0.99
C ALA A 54 -12.12 -5.06 2.04
N GLN A 55 -12.13 -3.97 2.81
CA GLN A 55 -13.18 -3.66 3.78
C GLN A 55 -14.56 -3.58 3.12
N ASN A 56 -14.66 -2.91 1.97
CA ASN A 56 -15.90 -2.81 1.21
C ASN A 56 -16.39 -4.17 0.68
N LYS A 57 -15.47 -5.04 0.26
CA LYS A 57 -15.81 -6.41 -0.13
C LYS A 57 -16.36 -7.20 1.05
N ILE A 58 -15.69 -7.15 2.21
CA ILE A 58 -16.15 -7.82 3.44
C ILE A 58 -17.55 -7.33 3.83
N LYS A 59 -17.78 -6.01 3.90
CA LYS A 59 -19.09 -5.44 4.21
C LYS A 59 -20.20 -5.96 3.28
N LYS A 60 -19.93 -6.04 1.97
CA LYS A 60 -20.90 -6.58 0.99
C LYS A 60 -21.16 -8.06 1.20
N VAL A 61 -20.15 -8.84 1.57
CA VAL A 61 -20.29 -10.27 1.87
C VAL A 61 -21.13 -10.47 3.12
N THR A 62 -20.81 -9.77 4.22
CA THR A 62 -21.58 -9.82 5.48
C THR A 62 -23.04 -9.45 5.27
N ALA A 63 -23.32 -8.35 4.55
CA ALA A 63 -24.70 -7.92 4.28
C ALA A 63 -25.54 -8.98 3.52
N LYS A 64 -24.91 -9.77 2.64
CA LYS A 64 -25.58 -10.88 1.92
C LYS A 64 -25.95 -12.03 2.85
N PHE A 65 -25.13 -12.30 3.88
CA PHE A 65 -25.41 -13.34 4.86
C PHE A 65 -26.46 -12.89 5.88
N ASP A 66 -26.46 -11.62 6.27
CA ASP A 66 -27.43 -11.08 7.25
C ASP A 66 -28.87 -10.99 6.70
N HIS A 67 -29.05 -10.84 5.38
CA HIS A 67 -30.37 -10.82 4.73
C HIS A 67 -30.83 -12.19 4.21
N GLY A 68 -30.08 -13.26 4.50
CA GLY A 68 -30.40 -14.64 4.15
C GLY A 68 -30.95 -15.48 5.31
N ALA A 69 -31.28 -14.85 6.45
CA ALA A 69 -31.89 -15.47 7.63
C ALA A 69 -33.35 -15.05 7.80
#